data_AF-A0A6G2DEB1-F1
#
_entry.id   AF-A0A6G2DEB1-F1
#
_cell.length_a   1.000
_cell.length_b   1.000
_cell.length_c   1.000
_cell.angle_alpha   90.00
_cell.angle_beta   90.00
_cell.angle_gamma   90.00
#
_symmetry.space_group_name_H-M   'P 1'
#
loop_
_entity.id
_entity.type
_entity.pdbx_description
1 polymer ?
#
loop_
_entity_poly.entity_id
_entity_poly.type
_entity_poly.pdbx_seq_one_letter_code
_entity_poly.pdbx_strand_id
1 'polypeptide(L)'
;MIHLIMISAIALAIGIGYRTKINIGLLAIAFSYLIATTLMGLSPKELLHFWPTSLFFTIFSVSLFYNVATTNGTLDVLAQHILYRTRTHPNALYMILYLMATLLSALGAG
;
A
#
# COMPACT_ATOMS: atom_id res chain seq x y z
N MET A 1 -18.58 -9.20 19.87
CA MET A 1 -19.21 -7.90 19.53
C MET A 1 -18.20 -6.88 19.00
N ILE A 2 -17.07 -6.63 19.68
CA ILE A 2 -16.07 -5.64 19.26
C ILE A 2 -15.51 -5.85 17.84
N HIS A 3 -15.27 -7.10 17.42
CA HIS A 3 -14.81 -7.41 16.07
C HIS A 3 -15.79 -6.97 14.97
N LEU A 4 -17.09 -7.08 15.23
CA LEU A 4 -18.12 -6.64 14.29
C LEU A 4 -18.11 -5.12 14.12
N ILE A 5 -17.83 -4.38 15.20
CA ILE A 5 -17.68 -2.92 15.19
C ILE A 5 -16.42 -2.51 14.42
N MET A 6 -15.31 -3.24 14.56
CA MET A 6 -14.10 -2.96 13.77
C MET A 6 -14.34 -3.22 12.28
N ILE A 7 -14.97 -4.34 11.93
CA ILE A 7 -15.29 -4.67 10.54
C ILE A 7 -16.24 -3.64 9.95
N SER A 8 -17.28 -3.23 10.69
CA SER A 8 -18.21 -2.20 10.21
C SER A 8 -17.55 -0.83 10.06
N ALA A 9 -16.63 -0.47 10.95
CA ALA A 9 -15.85 0.77 10.84
C ALA A 9 -14.96 0.79 9.59
N ILE A 10 -14.31 -0.33 9.25
CA ILE A 10 -13.55 -0.48 8.00
C ILE A 10 -14.48 -0.33 6.79
N ALA A 11 -15.62 -1.04 6.79
CA ALA A 11 -16.60 -0.95 5.71
C ALA A 11 -17.15 0.48 5.53
N LEU A 12 -17.42 1.19 6.64
CA LEU A 12 -17.85 2.58 6.62
C LEU A 12 -16.74 3.52 6.11
N ALA A 13 -15.48 3.32 6.51
CA ALA A 13 -14.36 4.12 6.02
C ALA A 13 -14.22 4.02 4.50
N ILE A 14 -14.34 2.79 3.96
CA ILE A 14 -14.30 2.53 2.52
C ILE A 14 -15.52 3.16 1.84
N GLY A 15 -16.73 2.95 2.36
CA GLY A 15 -17.96 3.47 1.76
C GLY A 15 -18.02 5.00 1.74
N ILE A 16 -17.62 5.64 2.83
CA ILE A 16 -17.52 7.11 2.92
C ILE A 16 -16.42 7.59 1.98
N GLY A 17 -15.21 7.05 2.07
CA GLY A 17 -14.09 7.47 1.23
C GLY A 17 -14.35 7.33 -0.26
N TYR A 18 -15.08 6.28 -0.69
CA TYR A 18 -15.50 6.13 -2.08
C TYR A 18 -16.51 7.20 -2.53
N ARG A 19 -17.49 7.53 -1.68
CA ARG A 19 -18.52 8.54 -1.98
C ARG A 19 -17.97 9.97 -1.95
N THR A 20 -17.15 10.29 -0.97
CA THR A 20 -16.65 11.65 -0.71
C THR A 20 -15.29 11.93 -1.35
N LYS A 21 -14.64 10.91 -1.93
CA LYS A 21 -13.27 10.95 -2.48
C LYS A 21 -12.21 11.40 -1.47
N ILE A 22 -12.50 11.25 -0.17
CA ILE A 22 -11.53 11.49 0.90
C ILE A 22 -10.61 10.28 1.03
N ASN A 23 -9.35 10.51 1.44
CA ASN A 23 -8.40 9.44 1.71
C ASN A 23 -8.95 8.47 2.78
N ILE A 24 -9.16 7.22 2.38
CA ILE A 24 -9.73 6.16 3.23
C ILE A 24 -8.83 5.89 4.44
N GLY A 25 -7.50 5.97 4.28
CA GLY A 25 -6.54 5.79 5.37
C GLY A 25 -6.70 6.84 6.46
N LEU A 26 -6.95 8.10 6.08
CA LEU A 26 -7.19 9.18 7.06
C LEU A 26 -8.47 8.95 7.86
N LEU A 27 -9.53 8.49 7.20
CA LEU A 27 -10.79 8.08 7.86
C LEU A 27 -10.58 6.88 8.79
N ALA A 28 -9.79 5.89 8.36
CA ALA A 28 -9.49 4.71 9.16
C ALA A 28 -8.70 5.06 10.44
N ILE A 29 -7.75 6.01 10.37
CA ILE A 29 -7.04 6.52 11.55
C ILE A 29 -8.02 7.20 12.52
N ALA A 30 -8.93 8.03 12.01
CA ALA A 30 -9.93 8.69 12.84
C ALA A 30 -10.88 7.70 13.53
N PHE A 31 -11.37 6.68 12.81
CA PHE A 31 -12.18 5.62 13.41
C PHE A 31 -11.41 4.75 14.39
N SER A 32 -10.15 4.44 14.10
CA SER A 32 -9.28 3.71 15.02
C SER A 32 -9.11 4.46 16.35
N TYR A 33 -8.88 5.77 16.29
CA TYR A 33 -8.83 6.63 17.48
C TYR A 33 -10.13 6.62 18.27
N LEU A 34 -11.27 6.82 17.59
CA LEU A 34 -12.60 6.80 18.23
C LEU A 34 -12.86 5.46 18.92
N ILE A 35 -12.64 4.34 18.23
CA ILE A 35 -12.92 3.01 18.77
C ILE A 35 -11.99 2.67 19.93
N ALA A 36 -10.69 2.91 19.79
CA ALA A 36 -9.72 2.59 20.82
C ALA A 36 -9.98 3.39 22.12
N THR A 37 -10.24 4.69 22.00
CA THR A 37 -10.43 5.57 23.17
C THR A 37 -11.80 5.44 23.81
N THR A 38 -12.89 5.34 23.02
CA THR A 38 -14.27 5.35 23.56
C THR A 38 -14.81 3.96 23.89
N LEU A 39 -14.47 2.93 23.11
CA LEU A 39 -15.01 1.57 23.28
C LEU A 39 -14.05 0.64 24.02
N MET A 40 -12.73 0.84 23.86
CA MET A 40 -11.71 -0.04 24.46
C MET A 40 -11.00 0.60 25.66
N GLY A 41 -11.22 1.89 25.94
CA GLY A 41 -10.59 2.60 27.05
C GLY A 41 -9.06 2.74 26.92
N LEU A 42 -8.51 2.51 25.73
CA LEU A 42 -7.09 2.62 25.47
C LEU A 42 -6.65 4.07 25.45
N SER A 43 -5.49 4.35 26.01
CA SER A 43 -4.86 5.65 25.87
C SER A 43 -4.39 5.87 24.42
N PRO A 44 -4.34 7.11 23.92
CA PRO A 44 -3.80 7.40 22.59
C PRO A 44 -2.37 6.88 22.40
N LYS A 45 -1.58 6.82 23.47
CA LYS A 45 -0.20 6.31 23.45
C LYS A 45 -0.17 4.80 23.18
N GLU A 46 -1.05 4.03 23.80
CA GLU A 46 -1.17 2.59 23.55
C GLU A 46 -1.66 2.30 22.13
N LEU A 47 -2.57 3.12 21.59
CA LEU A 47 -3.00 2.99 20.20
C LEU A 47 -1.81 3.12 19.23
N LEU A 48 -0.93 4.09 19.45
CA LEU A 48 0.25 4.31 18.61
C LEU A 48 1.23 3.14 18.64
N HIS A 49 1.28 2.34 19.71
CA HIS A 49 2.09 1.13 19.75
C HIS A 49 1.61 0.05 18.77
N PHE A 50 0.35 0.07 18.36
CA PHE A 50 -0.18 -0.82 17.32
C PHE A 50 0.10 -0.32 15.89
N TRP A 51 0.65 0.88 15.73
CA TRP A 51 0.99 1.40 14.40
C TRP A 51 2.19 0.65 13.82
N PRO A 52 2.06 0.03 12.62
CA PRO A 52 3.14 -0.73 12.02
C PRO A 52 4.17 0.23 11.36
N THR A 53 5.00 0.86 12.18
CA THR A 53 6.01 1.84 11.74
C THR A 53 6.93 1.26 10.66
N SER A 54 7.41 0.03 10.84
CA SER A 54 8.25 -0.64 9.85
C SER A 54 7.55 -0.76 8.50
N LEU A 55 6.31 -1.24 8.46
CA LEU A 55 5.57 -1.41 7.21
C LEU A 55 5.33 -0.06 6.53
N PHE A 56 4.94 0.96 7.31
CA PHE A 56 4.77 2.32 6.81
C PHE A 56 6.05 2.85 6.16
N PHE A 57 7.19 2.77 6.86
CA PHE A 57 8.45 3.25 6.33
C PHE A 57 8.92 2.44 5.12
N THR A 58 8.72 1.12 5.09
CA THR A 58 9.07 0.32 3.90
C THR A 58 8.28 0.75 2.67
N ILE A 59 6.95 0.85 2.76
CA ILE A 59 6.11 1.29 1.63
C ILE A 59 6.46 2.73 1.23
N PHE A 60 6.64 3.62 2.21
CA PHE A 60 7.00 5.02 1.98
C PHE A 60 8.34 5.15 1.25
N SER A 61 9.38 4.45 1.71
CA SER A 61 10.69 4.46 1.09
C SER A 61 10.66 3.90 -0.33
N VAL A 62 10.01 2.76 -0.55
CA VAL A 62 9.87 2.17 -1.89
C VAL A 62 9.17 3.14 -2.83
N SER A 63 8.08 3.78 -2.38
CA SER A 63 7.35 4.79 -3.18
C SER A 63 8.22 6.00 -3.52
N LEU A 64 9.01 6.48 -2.54
CA LEU A 64 9.90 7.62 -2.72
C LEU A 64 11.03 7.32 -3.72
N PHE A 65 11.71 6.18 -3.57
CA PHE A 65 12.79 5.78 -4.49
C PHE A 65 12.26 5.41 -5.88
N TYR A 66 11.08 4.79 -5.96
CA TYR A 66 10.40 4.55 -7.23
C TYR A 66 10.16 5.85 -7.98
N ASN A 67 9.76 6.92 -7.29
CA ASN A 67 9.55 8.23 -7.91
C ASN A 67 10.86 8.82 -8.47
N VAL A 68 11.98 8.65 -7.79
CA VAL A 68 13.31 9.04 -8.29
C VAL A 68 13.66 8.28 -9.59
N ALA A 69 13.48 6.97 -9.60
CA ALA A 69 13.76 6.12 -10.76
C ALA A 69 12.81 6.37 -11.96
N THR A 70 11.59 6.84 -11.68
CA THR A 70 10.63 7.25 -12.70
C THR A 70 11.01 8.61 -13.29
N THR A 71 11.31 9.59 -12.43
CA THR A 71 11.55 10.98 -12.85
C THR A 71 12.85 11.13 -13.65
N ASN A 72 13.87 10.31 -13.36
CA ASN A 72 15.13 10.33 -14.09
C ASN A 72 15.12 9.46 -15.37
N GLY A 73 14.00 8.81 -15.71
CA GLY A 73 13.85 7.99 -16.92
C GLY A 73 14.52 6.61 -16.86
N THR A 74 15.07 6.19 -15.71
CA THR A 74 15.71 4.88 -15.58
C THR A 74 14.72 3.75 -15.86
N LEU A 75 13.48 3.88 -15.34
CA LEU A 75 12.43 2.91 -15.60
C LEU A 75 12.00 2.87 -17.08
N ASP A 76 12.01 4.01 -17.78
CA ASP A 76 11.67 4.06 -19.21
C ASP A 76 12.73 3.33 -20.05
N VAL A 77 14.02 3.57 -19.78
CA VAL A 77 15.12 2.88 -20.45
C VAL A 77 15.06 1.37 -20.18
N LEU A 78 14.80 0.97 -18.94
CA LEU A 78 14.66 -0.43 -18.57
C LEU A 78 13.48 -1.09 -19.30
N ALA A 79 12.32 -0.44 -19.32
CA ALA A 79 11.13 -0.93 -20.01
C ALA A 79 11.39 -1.10 -21.52
N GLN A 80 12.06 -0.13 -22.16
CA GLN A 80 12.44 -0.22 -23.57
C GLN A 80 13.42 -1.38 -23.84
N HIS A 81 14.40 -1.60 -22.95
CA HIS A 81 15.32 -2.73 -23.07
C HIS A 81 14.59 -4.08 -22.98
N ILE A 82 13.66 -4.22 -22.04
CA ILE A 82 12.85 -5.43 -21.89
C ILE A 82 12.01 -5.64 -23.15
N LEU A 83 11.27 -4.61 -23.60
CA LEU A 83 10.45 -4.66 -24.81
C LEU A 83 11.26 -5.04 -26.06
N TYR A 84 12.42 -4.41 -26.25
CA TYR A 84 13.30 -4.69 -27.37
C TYR A 84 13.84 -6.13 -27.34
N ARG A 85 14.23 -6.62 -26.16
CA ARG A 85 14.69 -8.01 -25.97
C ARG A 85 13.57 -9.02 -26.23
N THR A 86 12.32 -8.70 -25.86
CA THR A 86 11.16 -9.57 -26.08
C THR A 86 10.48 -9.41 -27.44
N ARG A 87 10.98 -8.53 -28.32
CA ARG A 87 10.31 -8.20 -29.60
C ARG A 87 10.00 -9.40 -30.50
N THR A 88 10.83 -10.45 -30.41
CA THR A 88 10.67 -11.67 -31.21
C THR A 88 9.70 -12.68 -30.59
N HIS A 89 9.47 -12.60 -29.27
CA HIS A 89 8.62 -13.51 -28.51
C HIS A 89 7.76 -12.71 -27.52
N PRO A 90 6.67 -12.04 -27.98
CA PRO A 90 5.84 -11.18 -27.13
C PRO A 90 5.26 -11.89 -25.91
N ASN A 91 4.99 -13.20 -26.01
CA ASN A 91 4.47 -14.01 -24.90
C ASN A 91 5.45 -14.09 -23.71
N ALA A 92 6.75 -13.90 -23.93
CA ALA A 92 7.76 -13.86 -22.86
C ALA A 92 7.56 -12.66 -21.93
N LEU A 93 6.92 -11.57 -22.40
CA LEU A 93 6.67 -10.37 -21.63
C LEU A 93 5.79 -10.66 -20.41
N TYR A 94 4.75 -11.50 -20.55
CA TYR A 94 3.91 -11.91 -19.42
C TYR A 94 4.73 -12.63 -18.34
N MET A 95 5.67 -13.49 -18.75
CA MET A 95 6.52 -14.23 -17.83
C MET A 95 7.53 -13.31 -17.13
N ILE A 96 8.07 -12.32 -17.84
CA ILE A 96 8.97 -11.31 -17.25
C ILE A 96 8.22 -10.43 -16.25
N LEU A 97 7.02 -9.96 -16.58
CA LEU A 97 6.20 -9.17 -15.66
C LEU A 97 5.85 -9.97 -14.40
N TYR A 98 5.47 -11.25 -14.55
CA TYR A 98 5.22 -12.14 -13.42
C TYR A 98 6.46 -12.32 -12.53
N LEU A 99 7.62 -12.54 -13.15
CA LEU A 99 8.87 -12.76 -12.42
C LEU A 99 9.34 -11.48 -11.73
N MET A 100 9.21 -10.32 -12.39
CA MET A 100 9.46 -9.01 -11.79
C MET A 100 8.56 -8.77 -10.59
N ALA A 101 7.25 -9.01 -10.71
CA ALA A 101 6.31 -8.86 -9.61
C ALA A 101 6.65 -9.79 -8.44
N THR A 102 6.95 -11.07 -8.73
CA THR A 102 7.30 -12.07 -7.72
C THR A 102 8.58 -11.70 -6.97
N LEU A 103 9.61 -11.25 -7.70
CA LEU A 103 10.87 -10.79 -7.09
C LEU A 103 10.64 -9.54 -6.24
N LEU A 104 9.85 -8.58 -6.71
CA LEU A 104 9.56 -7.36 -5.97
C LEU A 104 8.78 -7.66 -4.67
N SER A 105 7.77 -8.51 -4.74
CA SER A 105 7.04 -8.99 -3.55
C SER A 105 7.96 -9.73 -2.57
N ALA A 106 8.87 -10.57 -3.07
CA ALA A 106 9.81 -11.30 -2.22
C ALA A 106 10.83 -10.39 -1.50
N LEU A 107 11.16 -9.22 -2.06
CA LEU A 107 12.07 -8.24 -1.47
C LEU A 107 11.40 -7.39 -0.36
N GLY A 108 10.09 -7.53 -0.16
CA GLY A 108 9.33 -6.95 0.96
C GLY A 108 8.28 -5.92 0.55
N ALA A 109 7.34 -5.65 1.47
CA ALA A 109 6.17 -4.77 1.34
C ALA A 109 5.25 -4.99 0.11
N GLY A 110 5.48 -6.03 -0.68
CA GLY A 110 4.63 -6.50 -1.77
C GLY A 110 4.29 -7.97 -1.65
#